data_AF-A0A971SCS1-F1
#
_entry.id   AF-A0A971SCS1-F1
#
_cell.length_a   1.000
_cell.length_b   1.000
_cell.length_c   1.000
_cell.angle_alpha   90.00
_cell.angle_beta   90.00
_cell.angle_gamma   90.00
#
_symmetry.space_group_name_H-M   'P 1'
#
loop_
_entity.id
_entity.type
_entity.pdbx_description
1 polymer ?
#
loop_
_entity_poly.entity_id
_entity_poly.type
_entity_poly.pdbx_seq_one_letter_code
_entity_poly.pdbx_strand_id
1 'polypeptide(L)'
;MGNELKLVLWGIVIGLGLILGFQYLLPLLTPFLLGVLLACLIEPVVKLIETSFNIKRKIAVSLVLTVTLVGLLSLTGVVFLVAYQEALRVLPRIPVLMNKLIGVGSDLTYFFRDNFQVPETYLHNYLLRPGAVEQLVRSVVLWVINLMPAFPRVVMALSLGGITAYFISRDKFFFSGILYKIIPRDWQPFTIQVKEEAVAAFVSFVHTEILLAVLTSGLTILIFWLLKIPGAMAYGFLAGFLDLIPVVGPGILYLPLMIVFCLFQMYYQAIWLMVLYFVVLFLRQLGEAKLVGENLQIHPLVIIFLVYFGMKLFGLSGIILGPILAVTIRAVFRALKTGRAVNGWNS
;
A
#
# COMPACT_ATOMS: atom_id res chain seq x y z
N MET A 1 -47.39 18.13 -12.57
CA MET A 1 -46.52 17.00 -12.14
C MET A 1 -45.09 17.23 -12.64
N GLY A 2 -44.50 18.39 -12.28
CA GLY A 2 -44.01 19.32 -13.31
C GLY A 2 -42.50 19.58 -13.40
N ASN A 3 -41.79 19.91 -12.33
CA ASN A 3 -40.37 20.29 -12.39
C ASN A 3 -39.51 19.57 -11.35
N GLU A 4 -40.06 19.24 -10.19
CA GLU A 4 -39.30 18.55 -9.13
C GLU A 4 -38.93 17.12 -9.52
N LEU A 5 -39.84 16.37 -10.17
CA LEU A 5 -39.52 15.03 -10.68
C LEU A 5 -38.43 15.07 -11.76
N LYS A 6 -38.42 16.11 -12.62
CA LYS A 6 -37.38 16.31 -13.63
C LYS A 6 -36.04 16.68 -12.99
N LEU A 7 -36.04 17.55 -11.97
CA LEU A 7 -34.84 17.90 -11.21
C LEU A 7 -34.24 16.69 -10.48
N VAL A 8 -35.09 15.84 -9.89
CA VAL A 8 -34.66 14.59 -9.25
C VAL A 8 -34.10 13.61 -10.29
N LEU A 9 -34.76 13.44 -11.43
CA LEU A 9 -34.27 12.58 -12.52
C LEU A 9 -32.93 13.08 -13.09
N TRP A 10 -32.79 14.39 -13.34
CA TRP A 10 -31.51 14.97 -13.77
C TRP A 10 -30.43 14.85 -12.70
N GLY A 11 -30.77 15.04 -11.43
CA GLY A 11 -29.87 14.80 -10.30
C GLY A 11 -29.38 13.36 -10.22
N ILE A 12 -30.27 12.39 -10.46
CA ILE A 12 -29.93 10.96 -10.51
C ILE A 12 -29.06 10.65 -11.73
N VAL A 13 -29.37 11.20 -12.91
CA VAL A 13 -28.59 10.99 -14.14
C VAL A 13 -27.20 11.63 -14.03
N ILE A 14 -27.11 12.84 -13.49
CA ILE A 14 -25.82 13.52 -13.24
C ILE A 14 -25.04 12.78 -12.15
N GLY A 15 -25.71 12.33 -11.08
CA GLY A 15 -25.10 11.54 -10.01
C GLY A 15 -24.56 10.20 -10.52
N LEU A 16 -25.35 9.45 -11.29
CA LEU A 16 -24.91 8.21 -11.95
C LEU A 16 -23.81 8.48 -12.98
N GLY A 17 -23.93 9.53 -13.77
CA GLY A 17 -22.91 9.94 -14.74
C GLY A 17 -21.59 10.32 -14.08
N LEU A 18 -21.63 10.99 -12.93
CA LEU A 18 -20.45 11.29 -12.12
C LEU A 18 -19.87 10.03 -11.49
N ILE A 19 -20.70 9.13 -10.92
CA ILE A 19 -20.22 7.87 -10.33
C ILE A 19 -19.57 6.98 -11.38
N LEU A 20 -20.24 6.78 -12.52
CA LEU A 20 -19.71 5.99 -13.64
C LEU A 20 -18.47 6.67 -14.25
N GLY A 21 -18.53 8.00 -14.44
CA GLY A 21 -17.39 8.79 -14.89
C GLY A 21 -16.18 8.61 -13.98
N PHE A 22 -16.35 8.78 -12.67
CA PHE A 22 -15.27 8.53 -11.71
C PHE A 22 -14.79 7.07 -11.77
N GLN A 23 -15.69 6.09 -11.81
CA GLN A 23 -15.31 4.67 -11.83
C GLN A 23 -14.48 4.26 -13.05
N TYR A 24 -14.78 4.77 -14.25
CA TYR A 24 -14.06 4.40 -15.47
C TYR A 24 -12.91 5.33 -15.83
N LEU A 25 -13.02 6.62 -15.49
CA LEU A 25 -12.08 7.66 -15.91
C LEU A 25 -10.91 7.79 -14.91
N LEU A 26 -11.13 7.59 -13.60
CA LEU A 26 -10.02 7.59 -12.64
C LEU A 26 -8.98 6.51 -12.91
N PRO A 27 -9.33 5.22 -13.15
CA PRO A 27 -8.35 4.20 -13.47
C PRO A 27 -7.49 4.55 -14.69
N LEU A 28 -8.08 5.22 -15.69
CA LEU A 28 -7.34 5.70 -16.86
C LEU A 28 -6.37 6.83 -16.52
N LEU A 29 -6.73 7.66 -15.53
CA LEU A 29 -5.89 8.74 -15.02
C LEU A 29 -4.85 8.27 -14.00
N THR A 30 -4.93 7.05 -13.48
CA THR A 30 -4.00 6.54 -12.45
C THR A 30 -2.51 6.67 -12.80
N PRO A 31 -2.02 6.35 -14.01
CA PRO A 31 -0.61 6.59 -14.34
C PRO A 31 -0.24 8.08 -14.24
N PHE A 32 -1.16 8.98 -14.61
CA PHE A 32 -0.91 10.43 -14.51
C PHE A 32 -0.91 10.91 -13.06
N LEU A 33 -1.84 10.41 -12.24
CA LEU A 33 -1.85 10.67 -10.80
C LEU A 33 -0.56 10.17 -10.16
N LEU A 34 -0.14 8.93 -10.46
CA LEU A 34 1.17 8.41 -10.04
C LEU A 34 2.32 9.32 -10.50
N GLY A 35 2.25 9.86 -11.70
CA GLY A 35 3.23 10.82 -12.20
C GLY A 35 3.28 12.13 -11.41
N VAL A 36 2.13 12.67 -11.00
CA VAL A 36 2.07 13.83 -10.10
C VAL A 36 2.75 13.48 -8.77
N LEU A 37 2.46 12.31 -8.20
CA LEU A 37 3.07 11.86 -6.95
C LEU A 37 4.59 11.71 -7.08
N LEU A 38 5.05 11.03 -8.14
CA LEU A 38 6.47 10.87 -8.44
C LEU A 38 7.15 12.23 -8.60
N ALA A 39 6.53 13.18 -9.33
CA ALA A 39 7.05 14.54 -9.48
C ALA A 39 7.20 15.25 -8.12
N CYS A 40 6.22 15.12 -7.22
CA CYS A 40 6.31 15.67 -5.87
C CYS A 40 7.43 15.03 -5.04
N LEU A 41 7.62 13.72 -5.15
CA LEU A 41 8.63 12.97 -4.39
C LEU A 41 10.06 13.27 -4.85
N ILE A 42 10.29 13.41 -6.16
CA ILE A 42 11.62 13.72 -6.69
C ILE A 42 12.00 15.19 -6.54
N GLU A 43 11.04 16.10 -6.46
CA GLU A 43 11.27 17.56 -6.46
C GLU A 43 12.32 18.03 -5.42
N PRO A 44 12.33 17.57 -4.15
CA PRO A 44 13.39 17.98 -3.22
C PRO A 44 14.78 17.56 -3.71
N VAL A 45 14.93 16.34 -4.24
CA VAL A 45 16.20 15.83 -4.78
C VAL A 45 16.60 16.58 -6.05
N VAL A 46 15.64 16.85 -6.95
CA VAL A 46 15.87 17.64 -8.16
C VAL A 46 16.38 19.04 -7.82
N LYS A 47 15.74 19.72 -6.86
CA LYS A 47 16.17 21.05 -6.40
C LYS A 47 17.56 21.01 -5.79
N LEU A 48 17.86 20.02 -4.94
CA LEU A 48 19.18 19.85 -4.35
C LEU A 48 20.27 19.69 -5.42
N ILE A 49 20.01 18.93 -6.49
CA ILE A 49 20.95 18.74 -7.60
C ILE A 49 21.06 20.01 -8.46
N GLU A 50 19.93 20.65 -8.76
CA GLU A 50 19.87 21.91 -9.51
C GLU A 50 20.70 23.00 -8.82
N THR A 51 20.54 23.18 -7.50
CA THR A 51 21.25 24.21 -6.74
C THR A 51 22.69 23.83 -6.42
N SER A 52 22.97 22.57 -6.07
CA SER A 52 24.32 22.14 -5.65
C SER A 52 25.29 22.00 -6.82
N PHE A 53 24.80 21.53 -7.98
CA PHE A 53 25.63 21.28 -9.16
C PHE A 53 25.42 22.30 -10.28
N ASN A 54 24.54 23.28 -10.10
CA ASN A 54 24.20 24.31 -11.09
C ASN A 54 23.81 23.74 -12.47
N ILE A 55 23.13 22.59 -12.46
CA ILE A 55 22.69 21.87 -13.66
C ILE A 55 21.32 22.40 -14.11
N LYS A 56 21.11 22.54 -15.42
CA LYS A 56 19.79 22.90 -15.98
C LYS A 56 18.71 21.96 -15.46
N ARG A 57 17.60 22.51 -14.95
CA ARG A 57 16.44 21.76 -14.42
C ARG A 57 16.05 20.53 -15.26
N LYS A 58 16.00 20.66 -16.59
CA LYS A 58 15.65 19.55 -17.51
C LYS A 58 16.54 18.31 -17.33
N ILE A 59 17.84 18.52 -17.13
CA ILE A 59 18.83 17.46 -16.97
C ILE A 59 18.73 16.87 -15.55
N ALA A 60 18.60 17.72 -14.54
CA ALA A 60 18.42 17.28 -13.15
C ALA A 60 17.17 16.39 -13.00
N VAL A 61 16.03 16.83 -13.54
CA VAL A 61 14.77 16.05 -13.55
C VAL A 61 14.96 14.72 -14.28
N SER A 62 15.57 14.72 -15.47
CA SER A 62 15.80 13.50 -16.25
C SER A 62 16.67 12.49 -15.50
N LEU A 63 17.76 12.95 -14.88
CA LEU A 63 18.69 12.08 -14.15
C LEU A 63 18.01 11.46 -12.94
N VAL A 64 17.38 12.28 -12.09
CA VAL A 64 16.69 11.79 -10.88
C VAL A 64 15.58 10.81 -11.27
N LEU A 65 14.72 11.16 -12.23
CA LEU A 65 13.66 10.26 -12.67
C LEU A 65 14.17 8.94 -13.23
N THR A 66 15.26 8.97 -14.00
CA THR A 66 15.83 7.74 -14.56
C THR A 66 16.30 6.82 -13.43
N VAL A 67 17.05 7.35 -12.47
CA VAL A 67 17.51 6.58 -11.30
C VAL A 67 16.34 6.05 -10.49
N THR A 68 15.33 6.89 -10.21
CA THR A 68 14.14 6.48 -9.46
C THR A 68 13.33 5.41 -10.19
N LEU A 69 13.09 5.54 -11.50
CA LEU A 69 12.33 4.57 -12.28
C LEU A 69 13.08 3.25 -12.43
N VAL A 70 14.38 3.27 -12.71
CA VAL A 70 15.19 2.06 -12.77
C VAL A 70 15.19 1.34 -11.42
N GLY A 71 15.33 2.09 -10.31
CA GLY A 71 15.22 1.55 -8.96
C GLY A 71 13.85 0.92 -8.67
N LEU A 72 12.76 1.61 -8.97
CA LEU A 72 11.41 1.10 -8.74
C LEU A 72 11.07 -0.11 -9.63
N LEU A 73 11.44 -0.07 -10.92
CA LEU A 73 11.19 -1.17 -11.85
C LEU A 73 12.02 -2.41 -11.50
N SER A 74 13.29 -2.24 -11.14
CA SER A 74 14.13 -3.36 -10.70
C SER A 74 13.63 -3.97 -9.40
N LEU A 75 13.28 -3.14 -8.40
CA LEU A 75 12.67 -3.61 -7.15
C LEU A 75 11.37 -4.39 -7.42
N THR A 76 10.48 -3.82 -8.23
CA THR A 76 9.22 -4.48 -8.62
C THR A 76 9.49 -5.81 -9.32
N GLY A 77 10.43 -5.84 -10.28
CA GLY A 77 10.82 -7.06 -10.98
C GLY A 77 11.32 -8.16 -10.06
N VAL A 78 12.22 -7.82 -9.13
CA VAL A 78 12.75 -8.77 -8.13
C VAL A 78 11.62 -9.29 -7.23
N VAL A 79 10.75 -8.41 -6.72
CA VAL A 79 9.63 -8.79 -5.86
C VAL A 79 8.69 -9.77 -6.56
N PHE A 80 8.25 -9.46 -7.78
CA PHE A 80 7.35 -10.34 -8.54
C PHE A 80 8.02 -11.68 -8.87
N LEU A 81 9.30 -11.66 -9.25
CA LEU A 81 10.07 -12.87 -9.55
C LEU A 81 10.21 -13.77 -8.31
N VAL A 82 10.58 -13.20 -7.16
CA VAL A 82 10.72 -13.96 -5.91
C VAL A 82 9.38 -14.54 -5.48
N ALA A 83 8.31 -13.73 -5.48
CA ALA A 83 6.98 -14.18 -5.11
C ALA A 83 6.50 -15.32 -6.02
N TYR A 84 6.72 -15.21 -7.33
CA TYR A 84 6.35 -16.25 -8.30
C TYR A 84 7.15 -17.54 -8.12
N GLN A 85 8.48 -17.43 -7.97
CA GLN A 85 9.34 -18.59 -7.76
C GLN A 85 8.98 -19.32 -6.46
N GLU A 86 8.71 -18.61 -5.38
CA GLU A 86 8.29 -19.23 -4.12
C GLU A 86 6.92 -19.88 -4.23
N ALA A 87 5.95 -19.24 -4.91
CA ALA A 87 4.65 -19.84 -5.17
C ALA A 87 4.78 -21.18 -5.93
N LEU A 88 5.62 -21.24 -6.97
CA LEU A 88 5.88 -22.46 -7.72
C LEU A 88 6.64 -23.53 -6.93
N ARG A 89 7.51 -23.15 -5.97
CA ARG A 89 8.21 -24.08 -5.07
C ARG A 89 7.28 -24.72 -4.05
N VAL A 90 6.30 -23.96 -3.56
CA VAL A 90 5.34 -24.41 -2.54
C VAL A 90 4.27 -25.31 -3.16
N LEU A 91 3.81 -25.02 -4.37
CA LEU A 91 2.71 -25.73 -5.03
C LEU A 91 2.86 -27.28 -5.03
N PRO A 92 3.98 -27.88 -5.45
CA PRO A 92 4.15 -29.35 -5.41
C PRO A 92 4.36 -29.90 -3.99
N ARG A 93 4.69 -29.05 -3.01
CA ARG A 93 4.90 -29.43 -1.62
C ARG A 93 3.62 -29.38 -0.78
N ILE A 94 2.51 -28.86 -1.33
CA ILE A 94 1.21 -28.79 -0.64
C ILE A 94 0.80 -30.15 -0.05
N PRO A 95 0.84 -31.29 -0.79
CA PRO A 95 0.45 -32.58 -0.21
C PRO A 95 1.29 -32.98 1.02
N VAL A 96 2.59 -32.69 0.99
CA VAL A 96 3.50 -32.97 2.11
C VAL A 96 3.21 -32.07 3.31
N LEU A 97 2.95 -30.78 3.06
CA LEU A 97 2.50 -29.83 4.10
C LEU A 97 1.19 -30.32 4.74
N MET A 98 0.27 -30.85 3.94
CA MET A 98 -1.01 -31.36 4.43
C MET A 98 -0.84 -32.60 5.31
N ASN A 99 -0.05 -33.57 4.89
CA ASN A 99 0.21 -34.77 5.70
C ASN A 99 0.80 -34.41 7.07
N LYS A 100 1.69 -33.41 7.12
CA LYS A 100 2.25 -32.90 8.37
C LYS A 100 1.23 -32.15 9.22
N LEU A 101 0.38 -31.32 8.60
CA LEU A 101 -0.70 -30.61 9.29
C LEU A 101 -1.72 -31.56 9.91
N ILE A 102 -2.09 -32.63 9.18
CA ILE A 102 -2.97 -33.68 9.68
C ILE A 102 -2.32 -34.39 10.88
N GLY A 103 -1.02 -34.71 10.79
CA GLY A 103 -0.28 -35.30 11.91
C GLY A 103 -0.27 -34.43 13.17
N VAL A 104 0.05 -33.14 13.03
CA VAL A 104 -0.02 -32.18 14.16
C VAL A 104 -1.45 -32.05 14.68
N GLY A 105 -2.45 -32.03 13.80
CA GLY A 105 -3.86 -31.98 14.18
C GLY A 105 -4.30 -33.22 14.96
N SER A 106 -3.81 -34.41 14.59
CA SER A 106 -4.06 -35.63 15.37
C SER A 106 -3.38 -35.57 16.74
N ASP A 107 -2.14 -35.11 16.82
CA ASP A 107 -1.41 -34.97 18.10
C ASP A 107 -2.12 -33.99 19.05
N LEU A 108 -2.60 -32.86 18.51
CA LEU A 108 -3.41 -31.91 19.27
C LEU A 108 -4.75 -32.53 19.69
N THR A 109 -5.39 -33.31 18.82
CA THR A 109 -6.64 -34.00 19.14
C THR A 109 -6.45 -34.95 20.33
N TYR A 110 -5.38 -35.75 20.34
CA TYR A 110 -5.04 -36.61 21.47
C TYR A 110 -4.75 -35.79 22.73
N PHE A 111 -3.97 -34.70 22.62
CA PHE A 111 -3.67 -33.82 23.76
C PHE A 111 -4.93 -33.22 24.38
N PHE A 112 -5.88 -32.71 23.58
CA PHE A 112 -7.11 -32.09 24.08
C PHE A 112 -8.12 -33.12 24.61
N ARG A 113 -8.17 -34.30 24.01
CA ARG A 113 -8.95 -35.43 24.52
C ARG A 113 -8.45 -35.84 25.90
N ASP A 114 -7.15 -36.07 26.05
CA ASP A 114 -6.57 -36.66 27.25
C ASP A 114 -6.44 -35.66 28.41
N ASN A 115 -6.21 -34.37 28.13
CA ASN A 115 -6.07 -33.34 29.18
C ASN A 115 -7.37 -32.58 29.49
N PHE A 116 -8.27 -32.44 28.51
CA PHE A 116 -9.44 -31.56 28.63
C PHE A 116 -10.78 -32.26 28.34
N GLN A 117 -10.77 -33.57 28.05
CA GLN A 117 -11.98 -34.38 27.82
C GLN A 117 -12.89 -33.82 26.72
N VAL A 118 -12.30 -33.11 25.75
CA VAL A 118 -13.04 -32.52 24.63
C VAL A 118 -13.51 -33.65 23.71
N PRO A 119 -14.81 -33.71 23.32
CA PRO A 119 -15.30 -34.80 22.48
C PRO A 119 -14.64 -34.78 21.10
N GLU A 120 -14.22 -35.95 20.63
CA GLU A 120 -13.51 -36.12 19.34
C GLU A 120 -14.29 -35.58 18.15
N THR A 121 -15.62 -35.60 18.20
CA THR A 121 -16.50 -35.03 17.17
C THR A 121 -16.33 -33.52 17.00
N TYR A 122 -16.00 -32.76 18.04
CA TYR A 122 -15.71 -31.33 17.90
C TYR A 122 -14.29 -31.09 17.36
N LEU A 123 -13.32 -31.88 17.82
CA LEU A 123 -11.94 -31.78 17.37
C LEU A 123 -11.81 -32.17 15.88
N HIS A 124 -12.46 -33.25 15.47
CA HIS A 124 -12.34 -33.76 14.10
C HIS A 124 -13.06 -32.89 13.06
N ASN A 125 -14.20 -32.29 13.42
CA ASN A 125 -15.00 -31.46 12.52
C ASN A 125 -14.46 -30.02 12.35
N TYR A 126 -13.73 -29.48 13.34
CA TYR A 126 -13.22 -28.11 13.30
C TYR A 126 -11.69 -28.01 13.14
N LEU A 127 -10.89 -28.90 13.75
CA LEU A 127 -9.42 -28.86 13.64
C LEU A 127 -8.89 -29.63 12.44
N LEU A 128 -9.60 -30.69 12.03
CA LEU A 128 -9.12 -31.66 11.06
C LEU A 128 -9.97 -31.72 9.79
N ARG A 129 -10.81 -30.71 9.47
CA ARG A 129 -11.64 -30.75 8.26
C ARG A 129 -10.74 -30.93 7.03
N PRO A 130 -10.70 -32.14 6.43
CA PRO A 130 -9.73 -32.43 5.38
C PRO A 130 -10.07 -31.53 4.20
N GLY A 131 -9.11 -30.71 3.77
CA GLY A 131 -9.27 -29.83 2.62
C GLY A 131 -9.52 -28.35 2.92
N ALA A 132 -9.97 -27.94 4.12
CA ALA A 132 -10.18 -26.51 4.40
C ALA A 132 -8.85 -25.75 4.44
N VAL A 133 -7.86 -26.29 5.16
CA VAL A 133 -6.50 -25.74 5.22
C VAL A 133 -5.80 -25.88 3.86
N GLU A 134 -6.01 -26.99 3.16
CA GLU A 134 -5.47 -27.20 1.81
C GLU A 134 -5.99 -26.14 0.83
N GLN A 135 -7.30 -25.88 0.85
CA GLN A 135 -7.93 -24.88 -0.01
C GLN A 135 -7.46 -23.48 0.34
N LEU A 136 -7.24 -23.17 1.62
CA LEU A 136 -6.64 -21.90 2.03
C LEU A 136 -5.21 -21.75 1.49
N VAL A 137 -4.34 -22.74 1.73
CA VAL A 137 -2.94 -22.72 1.24
C VAL A 137 -2.90 -22.63 -0.29
N ARG A 138 -3.72 -23.42 -0.98
CA ARG A 138 -3.82 -23.40 -2.44
C ARG A 138 -4.35 -22.06 -2.93
N SER A 139 -5.36 -21.48 -2.29
CA SER A 139 -5.87 -20.14 -2.64
C SER A 139 -4.82 -19.06 -2.46
N VAL A 140 -4.01 -19.11 -1.40
CA VAL A 140 -2.90 -18.15 -1.20
C VAL A 140 -1.85 -18.29 -2.31
N VAL A 141 -1.42 -19.52 -2.62
CA VAL A 141 -0.46 -19.78 -3.70
C VAL A 141 -1.01 -19.32 -5.05
N LEU A 142 -2.26 -19.67 -5.36
CA LEU A 142 -2.93 -19.25 -6.60
C LEU A 142 -3.13 -17.74 -6.64
N TRP A 143 -3.43 -17.10 -5.50
CA TRP A 143 -3.52 -15.64 -5.42
C TRP A 143 -2.20 -14.99 -5.82
N VAL A 144 -1.06 -15.47 -5.29
CA VAL A 144 0.27 -14.98 -5.68
C VAL A 144 0.55 -15.19 -7.17
N ILE A 145 0.21 -16.37 -7.72
CA ILE A 145 0.37 -16.66 -9.16
C ILE A 145 -0.51 -15.72 -9.99
N ASN A 146 -1.74 -15.45 -9.55
CA ASN A 146 -2.68 -14.55 -10.20
C ASN A 146 -2.32 -13.06 -10.04
N LEU A 147 -1.29 -12.72 -9.27
CA LEU A 147 -0.69 -11.38 -9.31
C LEU A 147 0.17 -11.19 -10.57
N MET A 148 0.66 -12.24 -11.23
CA MET A 148 1.57 -12.10 -12.39
C MET A 148 1.01 -11.22 -13.52
N PRO A 149 -0.29 -11.32 -13.91
CA PRO A 149 -0.88 -10.38 -14.86
C PRO A 149 -0.92 -8.91 -14.40
N ALA A 150 -0.70 -8.62 -13.11
CA ALA A 150 -0.53 -7.26 -12.60
C ALA A 150 0.87 -6.70 -12.88
N PHE A 151 1.90 -7.54 -13.08
CA PHE A 151 3.27 -7.07 -13.31
C PHE A 151 3.39 -6.12 -14.52
N PRO A 152 2.93 -6.49 -15.74
CA PRO A 152 2.98 -5.58 -16.88
C PRO A 152 2.18 -4.28 -16.65
N ARG A 153 1.06 -4.37 -15.91
CA ARG A 153 0.22 -3.21 -15.59
C ARG A 153 0.95 -2.22 -14.68
N VAL A 154 1.66 -2.72 -13.66
CA VAL A 154 2.48 -1.88 -12.76
C VAL A 154 3.64 -1.26 -13.53
N VAL A 155 4.33 -2.02 -14.37
CA VAL A 155 5.41 -1.50 -15.23
C VAL A 155 4.90 -0.39 -16.14
N MET A 156 3.80 -0.60 -16.86
CA MET A 156 3.18 0.42 -17.70
C MET A 156 2.79 1.66 -16.90
N ALA A 157 2.17 1.48 -15.72
CA ALA A 157 1.77 2.59 -14.86
C ALA A 157 2.97 3.41 -14.37
N LEU A 158 4.07 2.75 -13.97
CA LEU A 158 5.31 3.40 -13.56
C LEU A 158 5.99 4.12 -14.73
N SER A 159 6.02 3.53 -15.93
CA SER A 159 6.60 4.16 -17.12
C SER A 159 5.82 5.41 -17.54
N LEU A 160 4.49 5.30 -17.69
CA LEU A 160 3.63 6.44 -18.03
C LEU A 160 3.62 7.50 -16.93
N GLY A 161 3.62 7.08 -15.67
CA GLY A 161 3.78 7.96 -14.53
C GLY A 161 5.12 8.68 -14.54
N GLY A 162 6.20 8.00 -14.89
CA GLY A 162 7.53 8.58 -15.08
C GLY A 162 7.55 9.67 -16.15
N ILE A 163 6.93 9.41 -17.32
CA ILE A 163 6.80 10.41 -18.40
C ILE A 163 5.99 11.61 -17.91
N THR A 164 4.88 11.38 -17.22
CA THR A 164 4.04 12.44 -16.66
C THR A 164 4.81 13.26 -15.62
N ALA A 165 5.55 12.59 -14.73
CA ALA A 165 6.37 13.22 -13.71
C ALA A 165 7.45 14.12 -14.32
N TYR A 166 8.07 13.67 -15.41
CA TYR A 166 9.05 14.45 -16.16
C TYR A 166 8.44 15.78 -16.64
N PHE A 167 7.30 15.74 -17.33
CA PHE A 167 6.66 16.96 -17.83
C PHE A 167 6.21 17.89 -16.70
N ILE A 168 5.62 17.35 -15.63
CA ILE A 168 5.16 18.15 -14.50
C ILE A 168 6.32 18.81 -13.76
N SER A 169 7.39 18.06 -13.46
CA SER A 169 8.53 18.62 -12.73
C SER A 169 9.34 19.58 -13.61
N ARG A 170 9.46 19.30 -14.91
CA ARG A 170 10.13 20.19 -15.88
C ARG A 170 9.38 21.51 -16.06
N ASP A 171 8.08 21.43 -16.31
CA ASP A 171 7.24 22.57 -16.71
C ASP A 171 6.34 23.06 -15.56
N LYS A 172 6.87 23.04 -14.34
CA LYS A 172 6.14 23.32 -13.10
C LYS A 172 5.32 24.63 -13.15
N PHE A 173 5.92 25.69 -13.69
CA PHE A 173 5.28 27.01 -13.79
C PHE A 173 4.08 27.02 -14.74
N PHE A 174 4.13 26.24 -15.83
CA PHE A 174 3.05 26.13 -16.80
C PHE A 174 1.81 25.49 -16.17
N PHE A 175 1.97 24.36 -15.48
CA PHE A 175 0.87 23.66 -14.82
C PHE A 175 0.29 24.46 -13.65
N SER A 176 1.11 25.15 -12.85
CA SER A 176 0.58 26.05 -11.82
C SER A 176 -0.23 27.20 -12.42
N GLY A 177 0.22 27.78 -13.55
CA GLY A 177 -0.48 28.87 -14.23
C GLY A 177 -1.84 28.46 -14.79
N ILE A 178 -1.97 27.24 -15.33
CA ILE A 178 -3.26 26.70 -15.80
C ILE A 178 -4.22 26.51 -14.63
N LEU A 179 -3.75 25.92 -13.53
CA LEU A 179 -4.57 25.69 -12.35
C LEU A 179 -5.20 27.00 -11.84
N TYR A 180 -4.39 28.06 -11.75
CA TYR A 180 -4.86 29.39 -11.30
C TYR A 180 -5.80 30.08 -12.28
N LYS A 181 -5.76 29.77 -13.57
CA LYS A 181 -6.68 30.34 -14.57
C LYS A 181 -8.06 29.68 -14.55
N ILE A 182 -8.14 28.41 -14.15
CA ILE A 182 -9.40 27.65 -14.09
C ILE A 182 -10.17 27.95 -12.80
N ILE A 183 -9.45 28.21 -11.70
CA ILE A 183 -10.06 28.44 -10.39
C ILE A 183 -10.55 29.90 -10.28
N PRO A 184 -11.83 30.13 -9.92
CA PRO A 184 -12.35 31.46 -9.63
C PRO A 184 -11.50 32.20 -8.60
N ARG A 185 -11.30 33.51 -8.77
CA ARG A 185 -10.39 34.32 -7.92
C ARG A 185 -10.68 34.18 -6.43
N ASP A 186 -11.96 34.11 -6.05
CA ASP A 186 -12.38 34.00 -4.65
C ASP A 186 -11.98 32.67 -3.99
N TRP A 187 -11.77 31.63 -4.81
CA TRP A 187 -11.41 30.28 -4.36
C TRP A 187 -9.90 30.01 -4.43
N GLN A 188 -9.12 30.93 -5.01
CA GLN A 188 -7.68 30.75 -5.16
C GLN A 188 -6.94 30.62 -3.82
N PRO A 189 -7.18 31.49 -2.80
CA PRO A 189 -6.50 31.37 -1.51
C PRO A 189 -6.79 30.03 -0.83
N PHE A 190 -8.07 29.62 -0.84
CA PHE A 190 -8.50 28.35 -0.29
C PHE A 190 -7.86 27.16 -1.02
N THR A 191 -7.80 27.20 -2.36
CA THR A 191 -7.24 26.09 -3.14
C THR A 191 -5.72 25.96 -2.96
N ILE A 192 -5.01 27.09 -2.84
CA ILE A 192 -3.57 27.10 -2.54
C ILE A 192 -3.33 26.45 -1.18
N GLN A 193 -4.09 26.86 -0.16
CA GLN A 193 -3.97 26.31 1.19
C GLN A 193 -4.23 24.80 1.21
N VAL A 194 -5.33 24.33 0.61
CA VAL A 194 -5.65 22.90 0.53
C VAL A 194 -4.55 22.12 -0.20
N LYS A 195 -4.03 22.66 -1.30
CA LYS A 195 -2.94 22.03 -2.06
C LYS A 195 -1.68 21.89 -1.21
N GLU A 196 -1.26 22.95 -0.52
CA GLU A 196 -0.04 22.93 0.30
C GLU A 196 -0.18 21.97 1.48
N GLU A 197 -1.32 21.98 2.16
CA GLU A 197 -1.61 21.05 3.26
C GLU A 197 -1.66 19.60 2.79
N ALA A 198 -2.32 19.33 1.65
CA ALA A 198 -2.42 17.98 1.09
C ALA A 198 -1.06 17.44 0.65
N VAL A 199 -0.25 18.26 -0.04
CA VAL A 199 1.10 17.87 -0.47
C VAL A 199 2.00 17.62 0.75
N ALA A 200 1.99 18.50 1.75
CA ALA A 200 2.81 18.34 2.95
C ALA A 200 2.45 17.06 3.72
N ALA A 201 1.15 16.81 3.92
CA ALA A 201 0.69 15.61 4.61
C ALA A 201 0.97 14.33 3.80
N PHE A 202 0.85 14.38 2.47
CA PHE A 202 1.19 13.24 1.62
C PHE A 202 2.69 12.94 1.62
N VAL A 203 3.54 13.97 1.53
CA VAL A 203 5.01 13.79 1.62
C VAL A 203 5.41 13.21 2.97
N SER A 204 4.80 13.69 4.07
CA SER A 204 5.00 13.12 5.41
C SER A 204 4.57 11.65 5.48
N PHE A 205 3.41 11.30 4.93
CA PHE A 205 2.92 9.92 4.84
C PHE A 205 3.90 9.02 4.08
N VAL A 206 4.27 9.39 2.85
CA VAL A 206 5.19 8.59 2.03
C VAL A 206 6.57 8.46 2.68
N HIS A 207 7.08 9.53 3.29
CA HIS A 207 8.36 9.47 4.01
C HIS A 207 8.33 8.45 5.14
N THR A 208 7.24 8.40 5.92
CA THR A 208 7.08 7.42 6.99
C THR A 208 6.95 5.99 6.44
N GLU A 209 6.15 5.77 5.39
CA GLU A 209 6.00 4.44 4.76
C GLU A 209 7.34 3.93 4.19
N ILE A 210 8.12 4.78 3.53
CA ILE A 210 9.45 4.42 3.03
C ILE A 210 10.40 4.08 4.19
N LEU A 211 10.39 4.87 5.26
CA LEU A 211 11.23 4.62 6.43
C LEU A 211 10.88 3.28 7.09
N LEU A 212 9.58 2.99 7.25
CA LEU A 212 9.11 1.70 7.76
C LEU A 212 9.53 0.55 6.84
N ALA A 213 9.32 0.67 5.53
CA ALA A 213 9.71 -0.35 4.57
C ALA A 213 11.22 -0.65 4.57
N VAL A 214 12.06 0.38 4.74
CA VAL A 214 13.52 0.23 4.88
C VAL A 214 13.88 -0.48 6.20
N LEU A 215 13.26 -0.10 7.31
CA LEU A 215 13.46 -0.77 8.60
C LEU A 215 13.01 -2.23 8.55
N THR A 216 11.83 -2.50 8.02
CA THR A 216 11.28 -3.84 7.83
C THR A 216 12.18 -4.68 6.94
N SER A 217 12.67 -4.12 5.82
CA SER A 217 13.65 -4.80 4.96
C SER A 217 14.91 -5.13 5.75
N GLY A 218 15.54 -4.15 6.39
CA GLY A 218 16.79 -4.33 7.12
C GLY A 218 16.68 -5.37 8.24
N LEU A 219 15.64 -5.29 9.06
CA LEU A 219 15.37 -6.24 10.14
C LEU A 219 15.11 -7.64 9.60
N THR A 220 14.34 -7.78 8.52
CA THR A 220 14.09 -9.08 7.89
C THR A 220 15.37 -9.69 7.35
N ILE A 221 16.19 -8.92 6.63
CA ILE A 221 17.47 -9.40 6.09
C ILE A 221 18.36 -9.86 7.23
N LEU A 222 18.48 -9.06 8.30
CA LEU A 222 19.32 -9.36 9.45
C LEU A 222 18.87 -10.65 10.13
N ILE A 223 17.58 -10.79 10.44
CA ILE A 223 17.05 -11.98 11.10
C ILE A 223 17.18 -13.21 10.19
N PHE A 224 16.82 -13.12 8.91
CA PHE A 224 16.91 -14.26 8.00
C PHE A 224 18.36 -14.69 7.78
N TRP A 225 19.29 -13.74 7.73
CA TRP A 225 20.72 -14.02 7.64
C TRP A 225 21.26 -14.71 8.90
N LEU A 226 20.91 -14.20 10.10
CA LEU A 226 21.28 -14.83 11.38
C LEU A 226 20.71 -16.24 11.52
N LEU A 227 19.48 -16.47 11.05
CA LEU A 227 18.82 -17.77 11.04
C LEU A 227 19.31 -18.70 9.91
N LYS A 228 20.24 -18.23 9.07
CA LYS A 228 20.77 -18.94 7.89
C LYS A 228 19.67 -19.38 6.91
N ILE A 229 18.60 -18.59 6.80
CA ILE A 229 17.52 -18.81 5.83
C ILE A 229 18.03 -18.37 4.45
N PRO A 230 18.02 -19.25 3.43
CA PRO A 230 18.49 -18.89 2.10
C PRO A 230 17.62 -17.78 1.50
N GLY A 231 18.25 -16.85 0.79
CA GLY A 231 17.54 -15.74 0.16
C GLY A 231 17.13 -14.60 1.12
N ALA A 232 17.82 -14.43 2.26
CA ALA A 232 17.54 -13.36 3.23
C ALA A 232 17.33 -11.97 2.59
N MET A 233 18.15 -11.60 1.61
CA MET A 233 18.04 -10.34 0.88
C MET A 233 16.74 -10.24 0.07
N ALA A 234 16.37 -11.32 -0.63
CA ALA A 234 15.13 -11.40 -1.41
C ALA A 234 13.88 -11.30 -0.51
N TYR A 235 13.86 -12.07 0.58
CA TYR A 235 12.78 -12.01 1.57
C TYR A 235 12.70 -10.65 2.26
N GLY A 236 13.83 -10.01 2.50
CA GLY A 236 13.86 -8.66 3.06
C GLY A 236 13.25 -7.61 2.15
N PHE A 237 13.64 -7.58 0.88
CA PHE A 237 13.03 -6.67 -0.09
C PHE A 237 11.55 -6.97 -0.31
N LEU A 238 11.15 -8.25 -0.33
CA LEU A 238 9.76 -8.64 -0.40
C LEU A 238 8.98 -8.16 0.82
N ALA A 239 9.52 -8.33 2.03
CA ALA A 239 8.91 -7.86 3.27
C ALA A 239 8.72 -6.34 3.27
N GLY A 240 9.77 -5.57 2.94
CA GLY A 240 9.67 -4.11 2.85
C GLY A 240 8.71 -3.63 1.75
N PHE A 241 8.68 -4.30 0.60
CA PHE A 241 7.71 -3.98 -0.45
C PHE A 241 6.27 -4.24 0.00
N LEU A 242 6.03 -5.35 0.70
CA LEU A 242 4.72 -5.65 1.28
C LEU A 242 4.37 -4.65 2.40
N ASP A 243 5.37 -4.14 3.11
CA ASP A 243 5.20 -3.10 4.14
C ASP A 243 4.63 -1.79 3.56
N LEU A 244 5.02 -1.43 2.33
CA LEU A 244 4.47 -0.28 1.59
C LEU A 244 2.98 -0.42 1.27
N ILE A 245 2.40 -1.62 1.36
CA ILE A 245 0.96 -1.84 1.16
C ILE A 245 0.25 -1.52 2.48
N PRO A 246 -0.54 -0.43 2.55
CA PRO A 246 -1.26 -0.08 3.76
C PRO A 246 -2.19 -1.21 4.20
N VAL A 247 -2.39 -1.37 5.52
CA VAL A 247 -3.26 -2.39 6.16
C VAL A 247 -2.75 -3.83 6.05
N VAL A 248 -2.06 -4.18 4.96
CA VAL A 248 -1.62 -5.54 4.67
C VAL A 248 -0.27 -5.84 5.33
N GLY A 249 0.74 -5.02 5.02
CA GLY A 249 2.09 -5.15 5.56
C GLY A 249 2.79 -6.49 5.26
N PRO A 250 3.93 -6.75 5.93
CA PRO A 250 4.72 -7.97 5.75
C PRO A 250 4.08 -9.22 6.38
N GLY A 251 2.93 -9.06 7.06
CA GLY A 251 2.21 -10.18 7.69
C GLY A 251 1.81 -11.27 6.69
N ILE A 252 1.50 -10.90 5.44
CA ILE A 252 1.22 -11.85 4.35
C ILE A 252 2.42 -12.77 4.09
N LEU A 253 3.64 -12.29 4.29
CA LEU A 253 4.86 -13.09 4.12
C LEU A 253 5.18 -13.88 5.38
N TYR A 254 5.17 -13.23 6.55
CA TYR A 254 5.64 -13.86 7.78
C TYR A 254 4.71 -14.95 8.31
N LEU A 255 3.39 -14.77 8.24
CA LEU A 255 2.44 -15.74 8.79
C LEU A 255 2.54 -17.11 8.09
N PRO A 256 2.50 -17.22 6.74
CA PRO A 256 2.67 -18.51 6.09
C PRO A 256 4.05 -19.13 6.35
N LEU A 257 5.13 -18.32 6.34
CA LEU A 257 6.48 -18.82 6.60
C LEU A 257 6.62 -19.39 8.03
N MET A 258 6.00 -18.75 9.01
CA MET A 258 5.99 -19.21 10.40
C MET A 258 5.29 -20.57 10.54
N ILE A 259 4.14 -20.73 9.88
CA ILE A 259 3.43 -22.02 9.82
C ILE A 259 4.32 -23.09 9.19
N VAL A 260 4.96 -22.79 8.06
CA VAL A 260 5.88 -23.71 7.40
C VAL A 260 7.02 -24.10 8.34
N PHE A 261 7.68 -23.16 9.00
CA PHE A 261 8.77 -23.48 9.94
C PHE A 261 8.29 -24.38 11.09
N CYS A 262 7.12 -24.12 11.68
CA CYS A 262 6.55 -25.00 12.70
C CYS A 262 6.32 -26.43 12.18
N LEU A 263 5.74 -26.60 10.98
CA LEU A 263 5.48 -27.93 10.39
C LEU A 263 6.74 -28.72 10.07
N PHE A 264 7.85 -28.03 9.79
CA PHE A 264 9.14 -28.66 9.58
C PHE A 264 9.97 -28.78 10.86
N GLN A 265 9.35 -28.60 12.04
CA GLN A 265 9.99 -28.66 13.36
C GLN A 265 11.16 -27.66 13.51
N MET A 266 11.15 -26.60 12.70
CA MET A 266 12.10 -25.49 12.74
C MET A 266 11.63 -24.42 13.74
N TYR A 267 11.39 -24.84 14.99
CA TYR A 267 10.77 -23.98 16.01
C TYR A 267 11.60 -22.75 16.34
N TYR A 268 12.93 -22.87 16.31
CA TYR A 268 13.84 -21.76 16.52
C TYR A 268 13.61 -20.63 15.49
N GLN A 269 13.52 -20.98 14.21
CA GLN A 269 13.24 -20.03 13.13
C GLN A 269 11.83 -19.44 13.23
N ALA A 270 10.84 -20.25 13.59
CA ALA A 270 9.46 -19.80 13.76
C ALA A 270 9.33 -18.76 14.90
N ILE A 271 9.97 -19.00 16.05
CA ILE A 271 9.94 -18.09 17.21
C ILE A 271 10.62 -16.76 16.85
N TRP A 272 11.80 -16.79 16.24
CA TRP A 272 12.48 -15.56 15.84
C TRP A 272 11.71 -14.78 14.77
N LEU A 273 11.05 -15.47 13.84
CA LEU A 273 10.18 -14.83 12.86
C LEU A 273 8.94 -14.20 13.53
N MET A 274 8.38 -14.84 14.56
CA MET A 274 7.28 -14.28 15.35
C MET A 274 7.73 -13.02 16.09
N VAL A 275 8.88 -13.05 16.75
CA VAL A 275 9.45 -11.87 17.42
C VAL A 275 9.68 -10.74 16.41
N LEU A 276 10.26 -11.04 15.25
CA LEU A 276 10.43 -10.07 14.18
C LEU A 276 9.08 -9.45 13.75
N TYR A 277 8.05 -10.26 13.57
CA TYR A 277 6.72 -9.77 13.19
C TYR A 277 6.15 -8.78 14.22
N PHE A 278 6.24 -9.11 15.51
CA PHE A 278 5.79 -8.20 16.56
C PHE A 278 6.62 -6.91 16.63
N VAL A 279 7.94 -6.99 16.44
CA VAL A 279 8.81 -5.80 16.38
C VAL A 279 8.42 -4.91 15.21
N VAL A 280 8.23 -5.48 14.02
CA VAL A 280 7.82 -4.70 12.84
C VAL A 280 6.43 -4.10 13.01
N LEU A 281 5.46 -4.84 13.56
CA LEU A 281 4.14 -4.31 13.90
C LEU A 281 4.22 -3.15 14.90
N PHE A 282 5.07 -3.28 15.92
CA PHE A 282 5.28 -2.23 16.90
C PHE A 282 5.91 -0.98 16.28
N LEU A 283 6.94 -1.13 15.45
CA LEU A 283 7.57 -0.02 14.73
C LEU A 283 6.58 0.69 13.80
N ARG A 284 5.72 -0.07 13.11
CA ARG A 284 4.64 0.47 12.30
C ARG A 284 3.67 1.30 13.13
N GLN A 285 3.21 0.79 14.27
CA GLN A 285 2.32 1.53 15.17
C GLN A 285 2.96 2.83 15.67
N LEU A 286 4.27 2.83 15.95
CA LEU A 286 5.01 4.04 16.32
C LEU A 286 5.12 5.03 15.15
N GLY A 287 5.40 4.56 13.94
CA GLY A 287 5.43 5.38 12.73
C GLY A 287 4.08 6.04 12.45
N GLU A 288 2.99 5.27 12.56
CA GLU A 288 1.62 5.77 12.42
C GLU A 288 1.26 6.75 13.55
N ALA A 289 1.64 6.47 14.80
CA ALA A 289 1.43 7.39 15.92
C ALA A 289 2.16 8.73 15.71
N LYS A 290 3.38 8.70 15.16
CA LYS A 290 4.15 9.90 14.83
C LYS A 290 3.47 10.71 13.71
N LEU A 291 2.98 10.05 12.65
CA LEU A 291 2.18 10.70 11.60
C LEU A 291 0.95 11.39 12.20
N VAL A 292 0.22 10.68 13.05
CA VAL A 292 -1.01 11.18 13.71
C VAL A 292 -0.70 12.36 14.65
N GLY A 293 0.38 12.27 15.42
CA GLY A 293 0.79 13.26 16.43
C GLY A 293 1.40 14.54 15.86
N GLU A 294 2.19 14.44 14.78
CA GLU A 294 2.82 15.64 14.21
C GLU A 294 1.83 16.50 13.45
N ASN A 295 0.87 15.92 12.72
CA ASN A 295 -0.10 16.73 11.98
C ASN A 295 -1.22 15.93 11.32
N LEU A 296 -1.46 14.62 11.54
CA LEU A 296 -2.46 13.86 10.78
C LEU A 296 -3.79 13.48 11.43
N GLN A 297 -4.00 13.26 12.73
CA GLN A 297 -5.34 12.94 13.34
C GLN A 297 -6.39 12.20 12.44
N ILE A 298 -5.99 11.31 11.52
CA ILE A 298 -6.90 10.50 10.72
C ILE A 298 -6.98 9.18 11.46
N HIS A 299 -8.19 8.79 11.86
CA HIS A 299 -8.40 7.50 12.50
C HIS A 299 -8.02 6.38 11.51
N PRO A 300 -7.21 5.36 11.88
CA PRO A 300 -6.79 4.29 10.97
C PRO A 300 -7.94 3.60 10.23
N LEU A 301 -9.10 3.46 10.88
CA LEU A 301 -10.33 2.97 10.25
C LEU A 301 -10.74 3.74 8.98
N VAL A 302 -10.51 5.06 8.92
CA VAL A 302 -10.82 5.87 7.74
C VAL A 302 -9.89 5.50 6.58
N ILE A 303 -8.61 5.25 6.87
CA ILE A 303 -7.63 4.81 5.86
C ILE A 303 -8.01 3.41 5.35
N ILE A 304 -8.32 2.48 6.26
CA ILE A 304 -8.80 1.13 5.89
C ILE A 304 -10.05 1.22 5.02
N PHE A 305 -11.02 2.04 5.42
CA PHE A 305 -12.27 2.24 4.69
C PHE A 305 -12.02 2.80 3.28
N LEU A 306 -11.19 3.84 3.15
CA LEU A 306 -10.88 4.47 1.86
C LEU A 306 -10.04 3.58 0.96
N VAL A 307 -9.11 2.79 1.52
CA VAL A 307 -8.37 1.76 0.78
C VAL A 307 -9.32 0.68 0.28
N TYR A 308 -10.20 0.15 1.13
CA TYR A 308 -11.19 -0.87 0.74
C TYR A 308 -12.14 -0.35 -0.36
N PHE A 309 -12.71 0.84 -0.15
CA PHE A 309 -13.64 1.44 -1.10
C PHE A 309 -12.93 1.80 -2.42
N GLY A 310 -11.73 2.36 -2.32
CA GLY A 310 -10.87 2.62 -3.47
C GLY A 310 -10.54 1.35 -4.23
N MET A 311 -10.23 0.25 -3.54
CA MET A 311 -9.95 -1.04 -4.18
C MET A 311 -11.17 -1.60 -4.93
N LYS A 312 -12.37 -1.44 -4.36
CA LYS A 312 -13.61 -1.87 -5.01
C LYS A 312 -13.97 -1.03 -6.23
N LEU A 313 -13.71 0.27 -6.20
CA LEU A 313 -14.04 1.17 -7.30
C LEU A 313 -12.96 1.22 -8.39
N PHE A 314 -11.68 1.24 -8.00
CA PHE A 314 -10.55 1.54 -8.89
C PHE A 314 -9.52 0.39 -8.97
N GLY A 315 -9.82 -0.78 -8.39
CA GLY A 315 -8.92 -1.92 -8.36
C GLY A 315 -7.63 -1.63 -7.59
N LEU A 316 -6.49 -2.13 -8.08
CA LEU A 316 -5.19 -1.97 -7.42
C LEU A 316 -4.79 -0.51 -7.18
N SER A 317 -5.23 0.41 -8.04
CA SER A 317 -4.94 1.83 -7.87
C SER A 317 -5.60 2.44 -6.63
N GLY A 318 -6.70 1.84 -6.16
CA GLY A 318 -7.40 2.21 -4.94
C GLY A 318 -6.54 2.11 -3.68
N ILE A 319 -5.53 1.24 -3.68
CA ILE A 319 -4.58 1.10 -2.56
C ILE A 319 -3.77 2.38 -2.37
N ILE A 320 -3.38 3.01 -3.48
CA ILE A 320 -2.60 4.25 -3.49
C ILE A 320 -3.54 5.45 -3.31
N LEU A 321 -4.70 5.43 -3.97
CA LEU A 321 -5.68 6.52 -3.89
C LEU A 321 -6.33 6.64 -2.51
N GLY A 322 -6.50 5.55 -1.77
CA GLY A 322 -7.13 5.55 -0.44
C GLY A 322 -6.47 6.53 0.54
N PRO A 323 -5.16 6.40 0.84
CA PRO A 323 -4.43 7.33 1.69
C PRO A 323 -4.41 8.75 1.13
N ILE A 324 -4.29 8.92 -0.19
CA ILE A 324 -4.32 10.25 -0.84
C ILE A 324 -5.66 10.94 -0.58
N LEU A 325 -6.77 10.23 -0.76
CA LEU A 325 -8.11 10.74 -0.48
C LEU A 325 -8.26 11.07 1.00
N ALA A 326 -7.75 10.22 1.89
CA ALA A 326 -7.80 10.47 3.34
C ALA A 326 -7.09 11.78 3.70
N VAL A 327 -5.87 11.96 3.18
CA VAL A 327 -5.07 13.16 3.36
C VAL A 327 -5.76 14.40 2.76
N THR A 328 -6.30 14.28 1.55
CA THR A 328 -6.94 15.39 0.85
C THR A 328 -8.23 15.84 1.53
N ILE A 329 -9.10 14.88 1.91
CA ILE A 329 -10.34 15.15 2.66
C ILE A 329 -10.00 15.93 3.93
N ARG A 330 -8.96 15.51 4.64
CA ARG A 330 -8.53 16.19 5.85
C ARG A 330 -7.98 17.59 5.60
N ALA A 331 -7.15 17.78 4.59
CA ALA A 331 -6.64 19.11 4.23
C ALA A 331 -7.80 20.08 3.95
N VAL A 332 -8.84 19.62 3.25
CA VAL A 332 -10.08 20.38 3.05
C VAL A 332 -10.76 20.71 4.37
N PHE A 333 -10.96 19.72 5.27
CA PHE A 333 -11.58 19.96 6.57
C PHE A 333 -10.79 20.95 7.44
N ARG A 334 -9.45 20.88 7.41
CA ARG A 334 -8.58 21.79 8.17
C ARG A 334 -8.69 23.20 7.60
N ALA A 335 -8.52 23.37 6.29
CA ALA A 335 -8.68 24.65 5.60
C ALA A 335 -10.06 25.30 5.85
N LEU A 336 -11.14 24.50 5.89
CA LEU A 336 -12.48 24.99 6.24
C LEU A 336 -12.58 25.48 7.71
N LYS A 337 -11.92 24.80 8.65
CA LYS A 337 -11.90 25.22 10.06
C LYS A 337 -11.08 26.50 10.26
N THR A 338 -9.91 26.60 9.65
CA THR A 338 -9.07 27.83 9.70
C THR A 338 -9.75 28.99 8.99
N GLY A 339 -10.39 28.76 7.83
CA GLY A 339 -11.17 29.80 7.13
C GLY A 339 -12.38 30.32 7.94
N ARG A 340 -13.05 29.45 8.72
CA ARG A 340 -14.11 29.88 9.66
C ARG A 340 -13.57 30.65 10.87
N ALA A 341 -12.40 30.30 11.38
CA ALA A 341 -11.77 31.01 12.51
C ALA A 341 -11.36 32.44 12.15
N VAL A 342 -10.96 32.69 10.90
CA VAL A 342 -10.60 34.04 10.40
C VAL A 342 -11.85 34.91 10.17
N ASN A 343 -12.97 34.33 9.72
CA ASN A 343 -14.20 35.08 9.48
C ASN A 343 -15.03 35.35 10.75
N GLY A 344 -14.78 34.64 11.85
CA GLY A 344 -15.49 34.80 13.12
C GLY A 344 -15.08 35.98 14.00
N TRP A 345 -14.10 36.78 13.57
CA TRP A 345 -13.67 38.02 14.26
C TRP A 345 -14.23 39.30 13.61
N ASN A 346 -14.97 39.17 12.50
CA ASN A 346 -15.59 40.28 11.78
C ASN A 346 -17.13 40.31 11.95
N SER A 347 -17.67 39.70 13.00
CA SER A 347 -19.10 39.75 13.33
C SER A 347 -19.32 40.33 14.71
#